data_AF-A0AAW1AHL9-F1
#
_entry.id   AF-A0AAW1AHL9-F1
#
_cell.length_a   1.000
_cell.length_b   1.000
_cell.length_c   1.000
_cell.angle_alpha   90.00
_cell.angle_beta   90.00
_cell.angle_gamma   90.00
#
_symmetry.space_group_name_H-M   'P 1'
#
loop_
_entity.id
_entity.type
_entity.pdbx_description
1 polymer ?
#
loop_
_entity_poly.entity_id
_entity_poly.type
_entity_poly.pdbx_seq_one_letter_code
_entity_poly.pdbx_strand_id
1 'polypeptide(L)'
;MPYQCNNSTSAGFSVKAKTWLPVHSDYKILNLETQRDLHITQYEKSVMVKKQAVVAHGFLNITVCDSRVLCVMRAYGRDRIFVLFGFIDVPVTLDAETVLPLPFDLVVRTVIGDSDLRTFV
;
A
#
# COMPACT_ATOMS: atom_id res chain seq x y z
N MET A 1 -1.87 -6.00 21.85
CA MET A 1 -0.54 -6.50 22.24
C MET A 1 0.46 -5.33 22.23
N PRO A 2 1.57 -5.41 22.98
CA PRO A 2 2.66 -4.43 22.86
C PRO A 2 3.28 -4.42 21.46
N TYR A 3 3.96 -3.31 21.11
CA TYR A 3 4.62 -3.16 19.82
C TYR A 3 5.84 -4.11 19.69
N GLN A 4 6.09 -4.62 18.48
CA GLN A 4 7.13 -5.60 18.20
C GLN A 4 8.33 -4.94 17.50
N CYS A 5 9.28 -4.46 18.28
CA CYS A 5 10.49 -3.81 17.79
C CYS A 5 11.48 -4.82 17.19
N ASN A 6 11.73 -5.94 17.87
CA ASN A 6 12.78 -6.90 17.52
C ASN A 6 12.56 -8.28 18.17
N ASN A 7 13.54 -9.17 18.02
CA ASN A 7 13.50 -10.54 18.51
C ASN A 7 13.85 -10.71 20.01
N SER A 8 14.08 -9.62 20.75
CA SER A 8 14.46 -9.66 22.17
C SER A 8 13.27 -9.85 23.10
N THR A 9 13.51 -9.89 24.42
CA THR A 9 12.47 -10.02 25.45
C THR A 9 11.31 -9.06 25.21
N SER A 10 10.09 -9.59 25.29
CA SER A 10 8.85 -8.85 25.01
C SER A 10 8.89 -8.07 23.69
N ALA A 11 9.49 -8.66 22.66
CA ALA A 11 9.69 -8.08 21.34
C ALA A 11 10.41 -6.73 21.34
N GLY A 12 11.29 -6.47 22.32
CA GLY A 12 11.98 -5.19 22.48
C GLY A 12 11.12 -4.04 23.01
N PHE A 13 9.87 -4.30 23.39
CA PHE A 13 9.01 -3.31 24.06
C PHE A 13 9.41 -3.08 25.52
N SER A 14 9.92 -4.12 26.19
CA SER A 14 10.26 -4.09 27.61
C SER A 14 11.39 -5.08 27.90
N VAL A 15 12.25 -4.74 28.86
CA VAL A 15 13.25 -5.69 29.39
C VAL A 15 12.65 -6.76 30.30
N LYS A 16 11.40 -6.56 30.77
CA LYS A 16 10.68 -7.53 31.62
C LYS A 16 9.92 -8.52 30.76
N ALA A 17 10.04 -9.81 31.06
CA ALA A 17 9.35 -10.90 30.36
C ALA A 17 7.81 -10.82 30.42
N LYS A 18 7.25 -10.19 31.46
CA LYS A 18 5.80 -10.00 31.62
C LYS A 18 5.44 -8.54 31.44
N THR A 19 4.65 -8.27 30.41
CA THR A 19 4.06 -6.97 30.09
C THR A 19 2.59 -6.92 30.52
N TRP A 20 2.01 -5.72 30.55
CA TRP A 20 0.59 -5.51 30.92
C TRP A 20 -0.39 -6.27 30.00
N LEU A 21 0.04 -6.58 28.77
CA LEU A 21 -0.67 -7.41 27.83
C LEU A 21 0.34 -8.36 27.15
N PRO A 22 0.00 -9.64 26.88
CA PRO A 22 0.91 -10.57 26.23
C PRO A 22 1.37 -10.07 24.85
N VAL A 23 2.63 -10.36 24.54
CA VAL A 23 3.20 -10.19 23.19
C VAL A 23 2.79 -11.40 22.36
N HIS A 24 2.43 -11.17 21.10
CA HIS A 24 2.04 -12.24 20.18
C HIS A 24 3.21 -13.17 19.87
N SER A 25 2.93 -14.47 19.69
CA SER A 25 3.94 -15.54 19.50
C SER A 25 4.88 -15.26 18.33
N ASP A 26 4.35 -14.67 17.28
CA ASP A 26 5.05 -14.54 15.99
C ASP A 26 6.02 -13.36 15.94
N TYR A 27 6.25 -12.66 17.06
CA TYR A 27 7.12 -11.48 17.10
C TYR A 27 8.56 -11.75 16.62
N LYS A 28 9.00 -13.02 16.57
CA LYS A 28 10.32 -13.38 16.06
C LYS A 28 10.43 -13.36 14.53
N ILE A 29 9.30 -13.55 13.85
CA ILE A 29 9.21 -13.53 12.37
C ILE A 29 8.54 -12.25 11.86
N LEU A 30 7.66 -11.64 12.66
CA LEU A 30 6.93 -10.43 12.34
C LEU A 30 7.28 -9.34 13.35
N ASN A 31 8.29 -8.52 13.04
CA ASN A 31 8.67 -7.35 13.83
C ASN A 31 9.39 -6.32 12.95
N LEU A 32 9.60 -5.12 13.50
CA LEU A 32 10.22 -4.00 12.79
C LEU A 32 11.62 -4.32 12.25
N GLU A 33 12.48 -4.98 13.04
CA GLU A 33 13.85 -5.35 12.64
C GLU A 33 13.84 -6.35 11.47
N THR A 34 13.02 -7.40 11.55
CA THR A 34 12.89 -8.42 10.49
C THR A 34 12.24 -7.88 9.22
N GLN A 35 11.34 -6.89 9.34
CA GLN A 35 10.59 -6.33 8.21
C GLN A 35 11.20 -5.07 7.59
N ARG A 36 12.37 -4.64 8.08
CA ARG A 36 12.98 -3.34 7.76
C ARG A 36 13.19 -3.11 6.27
N ASP A 37 13.65 -4.12 5.55
CA ASP A 37 14.05 -3.93 4.15
C ASP A 37 12.88 -4.03 3.16
N LEU A 38 11.86 -4.84 3.47
CA LEU A 38 10.74 -5.10 2.56
C LEU A 38 9.52 -4.23 2.82
N HIS A 39 9.02 -4.19 4.06
CA HIS A 39 7.74 -3.53 4.35
C HIS A 39 7.91 -2.06 4.75
N ILE A 40 8.98 -1.71 5.48
CA ILE A 40 9.21 -0.30 5.83
C ILE A 40 9.50 0.51 4.57
N THR A 41 10.30 -0.01 3.64
CA THR A 41 10.59 0.69 2.37
C THR A 41 9.32 0.96 1.55
N GLN A 42 8.37 0.02 1.54
CA GLN A 42 7.08 0.19 0.86
C GLN A 42 6.15 1.18 1.57
N TYR A 43 6.13 1.15 2.90
CA TYR A 43 5.41 2.13 3.72
C TYR A 43 5.99 3.53 3.52
N GLU A 44 7.31 3.70 3.57
CA GLU A 44 8.00 4.98 3.35
C GLU A 44 7.69 5.56 1.98
N LYS A 45 7.73 4.74 0.91
CA LYS A 45 7.31 5.15 -0.44
C LYS A 45 5.87 5.67 -0.44
N SER A 46 4.96 4.98 0.24
CA SER A 46 3.56 5.39 0.35
C SER A 46 3.41 6.70 1.12
N VAL A 47 4.18 6.90 2.19
CA VAL A 47 4.21 8.17 2.95
C VAL A 47 4.74 9.32 2.08
N MET A 48 5.75 9.08 1.23
CA MET A 48 6.22 10.09 0.29
C MET A 48 5.15 10.46 -0.74
N VAL A 49 4.41 9.48 -1.28
CA VAL A 49 3.28 9.73 -2.19
C VAL A 49 2.19 10.57 -1.50
N LYS A 50 1.89 10.30 -0.22
CA LYS A 50 0.90 11.09 0.55
C LYS A 50 1.25 12.58 0.66
N LYS A 51 2.53 12.95 0.59
CA LYS A 51 2.98 14.35 0.65
C LYS A 51 2.77 15.11 -0.66
N GLN A 52 2.45 14.44 -1.76
CA GLN A 52 2.20 15.10 -3.04
C GLN A 52 0.90 15.92 -2.98
N ALA A 53 0.91 17.13 -3.55
CA ALA A 53 -0.24 18.04 -3.52
C ALA A 53 -1.52 17.41 -4.08
N VAL A 54 -1.40 16.56 -5.10
CA VAL A 54 -2.52 15.79 -5.67
C VAL A 54 -3.16 14.82 -4.68
N VAL A 55 -2.39 14.24 -3.74
CA VAL A 55 -2.92 13.33 -2.70
C VAL A 55 -3.36 14.10 -1.45
N ALA A 56 -2.71 15.22 -1.14
CA ALA A 56 -3.07 16.03 0.03
C ALA A 56 -4.33 16.87 -0.22
N HIS A 57 -4.46 17.47 -1.40
CA HIS A 57 -5.48 18.49 -1.71
C HIS A 57 -6.29 18.20 -2.97
N GLY A 58 -5.96 17.15 -3.72
CA GLY A 58 -6.67 16.81 -4.94
C GLY A 58 -8.09 16.28 -4.70
N PHE A 59 -8.96 16.56 -5.66
CA PHE A 59 -10.30 15.99 -5.76
C PHE A 59 -10.24 14.46 -5.75
N LEU A 60 -11.17 13.84 -5.03
CA LEU A 60 -11.27 12.40 -4.87
C LEU A 60 -12.46 11.88 -5.67
N ASN A 61 -12.20 10.89 -6.53
CA ASN A 61 -13.25 10.10 -7.16
C ASN A 61 -13.02 8.62 -6.85
N ILE A 62 -14.06 7.92 -6.44
CA ILE A 62 -14.01 6.50 -6.11
C ILE A 62 -15.05 5.80 -6.97
N THR A 63 -14.60 4.83 -7.75
CA THR A 63 -15.45 4.04 -8.64
C THR A 63 -15.11 2.57 -8.51
N VAL A 64 -16.09 1.72 -8.81
CA VAL A 64 -15.88 0.29 -8.97
C VAL A 64 -15.69 0.05 -10.46
N CYS A 65 -14.48 -0.38 -10.82
CA CYS A 65 -14.05 -0.50 -12.22
C CYS A 65 -14.38 -1.84 -12.84
N ASP A 66 -14.25 -2.87 -12.01
CA ASP A 66 -14.83 -4.19 -12.20
C ASP A 66 -15.47 -4.58 -10.87
N SER A 67 -16.38 -5.55 -10.85
CA SER A 67 -17.04 -6.04 -9.62
C SER A 67 -16.07 -6.46 -8.50
N ARG A 68 -14.77 -6.54 -8.80
CA ARG A 68 -13.69 -7.02 -7.92
C ARG A 68 -12.54 -6.02 -7.74
N VAL A 69 -12.59 -4.87 -8.41
CA VAL A 69 -11.52 -3.86 -8.33
C VAL A 69 -12.08 -2.47 -8.04
N LEU A 70 -11.61 -1.88 -6.95
CA LEU A 70 -11.84 -0.48 -6.61
C LEU A 70 -10.81 0.40 -7.30
N CYS A 71 -11.28 1.43 -7.98
CA CYS A 71 -10.45 2.51 -8.47
C CYS A 71 -10.64 3.76 -7.64
N VAL A 72 -9.53 4.33 -7.23
CA VAL A 72 -9.48 5.61 -6.55
C VAL A 72 -8.65 6.56 -7.40
N MET A 73 -9.29 7.63 -7.89
CA MET A 73 -8.61 8.71 -8.60
C MET A 73 -8.44 9.91 -7.67
N ARG A 74 -7.23 10.48 -7.65
CA ARG A 74 -6.92 11.79 -7.08
C ARG A 74 -6.50 12.75 -8.18
N ALA A 75 -7.09 13.95 -8.19
CA ALA A 75 -6.90 14.92 -9.25
C ALA A 75 -6.63 16.33 -8.71
N TYR A 76 -5.55 16.97 -9.14
CA TYR A 76 -5.24 18.36 -8.77
C TYR A 76 -4.58 19.09 -9.94
N GLY A 77 -5.28 20.08 -10.52
CA GLY A 77 -4.82 20.74 -11.74
C GLY A 77 -4.68 19.75 -12.90
N ARG A 78 -3.46 19.58 -13.41
CA ARG A 78 -3.11 18.58 -14.46
C ARG A 78 -2.67 17.23 -13.90
N ASP A 79 -2.36 17.14 -12.61
CA ASP A 79 -1.85 15.91 -12.01
C ASP A 79 -3.00 14.95 -11.69
N ARG A 80 -2.82 13.67 -12.05
CA ARG A 80 -3.75 12.59 -11.76
C ARG A 80 -2.98 11.42 -11.15
N ILE A 81 -3.54 10.82 -10.10
CA ILE A 81 -3.05 9.58 -9.51
C ILE A 81 -4.21 8.60 -9.44
N PHE A 82 -3.95 7.37 -9.88
CA PHE A 82 -4.89 6.26 -9.78
C PHE A 82 -4.35 5.22 -8.81
N VAL A 83 -5.21 4.72 -7.94
CA VAL A 83 -4.95 3.58 -7.07
C VAL A 83 -5.97 2.52 -7.42
N LEU A 84 -5.48 1.35 -7.81
CA LEU A 84 -6.28 0.18 -8.11
C LEU A 84 -6.15 -0.80 -6.95
N PHE A 85 -7.27 -1.25 -6.41
CA PHE A 85 -7.30 -2.17 -5.28
C PHE A 85 -8.18 -3.37 -5.60
N GLY A 86 -7.57 -4.54 -5.74
CA GLY A 86 -8.27 -5.81 -5.91
C GLY A 86 -8.73 -6.37 -4.56
N PHE A 87 -9.98 -6.84 -4.50
CA PHE A 87 -10.56 -7.40 -3.27
C PHE A 87 -10.42 -8.93 -3.16
N ILE A 88 -9.92 -9.60 -4.20
CA ILE A 88 -9.91 -11.06 -4.32
C ILE A 88 -8.54 -11.51 -4.83
N ASP A 89 -8.04 -12.63 -4.31
CA ASP A 89 -6.80 -13.31 -4.75
C ASP A 89 -6.95 -14.03 -6.11
N VAL A 90 -7.77 -13.49 -7.01
CA VAL A 90 -7.92 -13.98 -8.37
C VAL A 90 -7.37 -12.91 -9.31
N PRO A 91 -6.46 -13.25 -10.24
CA PRO A 91 -5.95 -12.30 -11.21
C PRO A 91 -7.10 -11.66 -12.01
N VAL A 92 -7.11 -10.33 -12.08
CA VAL A 92 -8.07 -9.55 -12.87
C VAL A 92 -7.30 -8.73 -13.89
N THR A 93 -7.64 -8.91 -15.16
CA THR A 93 -7.14 -8.03 -16.24
C THR A 93 -8.12 -6.88 -16.41
N LEU A 94 -7.63 -5.66 -16.31
CA LEU A 94 -8.40 -4.45 -16.56
C LEU A 94 -7.81 -3.74 -17.78
N ASP A 95 -8.69 -3.31 -18.68
CA ASP A 95 -8.34 -2.37 -19.71
C ASP A 95 -8.37 -0.96 -19.11
N ALA A 96 -7.22 -0.30 -19.10
CA ALA A 96 -7.06 0.98 -18.44
C ALA A 96 -7.75 2.12 -19.20
N GLU A 97 -7.89 2.03 -20.53
CA GLU A 97 -8.48 3.08 -21.36
C GLU A 97 -10.00 3.19 -21.19
N THR A 98 -10.65 2.05 -21.02
CA THR A 98 -12.12 2.00 -20.83
C THR A 98 -12.53 2.35 -19.41
N VAL A 99 -11.64 2.09 -18.45
CA VAL A 99 -11.94 2.15 -17.03
C VAL A 99 -11.51 3.47 -16.39
N LEU A 100 -10.42 4.06 -16.86
CA LEU A 100 -9.84 5.28 -16.30
C LEU A 100 -9.92 6.41 -17.33
N PRO A 101 -10.29 7.63 -16.95
CA PRO A 101 -10.24 8.79 -17.84
C PRO A 101 -8.79 9.25 -18.02
N LEU A 102 -8.02 8.50 -18.82
CA LEU A 102 -6.57 8.65 -18.95
C LEU A 102 -6.16 9.68 -20.00
N PRO A 103 -5.08 10.45 -19.76
CA PRO A 103 -4.21 10.93 -20.81
C PRO A 103 -3.27 9.81 -21.29
N PHE A 104 -2.68 9.96 -22.48
CA PHE A 104 -1.89 8.92 -23.18
C PHE A 104 -0.65 8.36 -22.44
N ASP A 105 -0.15 9.01 -21.38
CA ASP A 105 1.05 8.58 -20.65
C ASP A 105 0.74 8.26 -19.17
N LEU A 106 1.06 7.04 -18.75
CA LEU A 106 0.93 6.56 -17.36
C LEU A 106 2.30 6.16 -16.79
N VAL A 107 2.62 6.61 -15.58
CA VAL A 107 3.83 6.20 -14.85
C VAL A 107 3.44 5.46 -13.57
N VAL A 108 3.87 4.20 -13.47
CA VAL A 108 3.69 3.40 -12.25
C VAL A 108 4.61 3.93 -11.16
N ARG A 109 4.03 4.45 -10.07
CA ARG A 109 4.79 4.98 -8.93
C ARG A 109 5.08 3.96 -7.84
N THR A 110 4.13 3.05 -7.59
CA THR A 110 4.28 2.00 -6.59
C THR A 110 3.34 0.84 -6.92
N VAL A 111 3.79 -0.38 -6.63
CA VAL A 111 2.98 -1.59 -6.70
C VAL A 111 3.05 -2.26 -5.34
N ILE A 112 1.93 -2.79 -4.86
CA ILE A 112 1.83 -3.54 -3.62
C ILE A 112 1.12 -4.86 -3.93
N GLY A 113 1.82 -5.98 -3.74
CA GLY A 113 1.36 -7.31 -4.17
C GLY A 113 1.88 -7.71 -5.55
N ASP A 114 1.40 -8.86 -6.05
CA ASP A 114 1.74 -9.37 -7.38
C ASP A 114 0.84 -8.68 -8.42
N SER A 115 1.34 -7.61 -9.03
CA SER A 115 0.61 -6.87 -10.07
C SER A 115 1.58 -6.34 -11.11
N ASP A 116 1.20 -6.45 -12.38
CA ASP A 116 2.00 -6.04 -13.53
C ASP A 116 1.15 -5.16 -14.46
N LEU A 117 1.74 -4.09 -15.00
CA LEU A 117 1.06 -3.19 -15.94
C LEU A 117 1.75 -3.33 -17.29
N ARG A 118 1.03 -3.90 -18.26
CA ARG A 118 1.54 -4.15 -19.62
C ARG A 118 0.82 -3.26 -20.61
N THR A 119 1.59 -2.52 -21.40
CA THR A 119 1.11 -1.88 -22.63
C THR A 119 1.06 -2.92 -23.73
N PHE A 120 -0.13 -3.25 -24.23
CA PHE A 120 -0.28 -4.02 -25.46
C PHE A 120 -0.20 -3.03 -26.63
N VAL A 121 0.81 -3.21 -27.48
CA VAL A 121 0.97 -2.49 -28.77
C VAL A 121 0.42 -3.37 -29.87
#